data_AF-A0AA97J7A8-F1
#
_entry.id   AF-A0AA97J7A8-F1
#
_cell.length_a   1.000
_cell.length_b   1.000
_cell.length_c   1.000
_cell.angle_alpha   90.00
_cell.angle_beta   90.00
_cell.angle_gamma   90.00
#
_symmetry.space_group_name_H-M   'P 1'
#
loop_
_entity.id
_entity.type
_entity.pdbx_description
1 polymer ?
#
loop_
_entity_poly.entity_id
_entity_poly.type
_entity_poly.pdbx_seq_one_letter_code
_entity_poly.pdbx_strand_id
1 'polypeptide(L)'
;MEAGEESEEPPKEVRILGSELVETYTVYIIQVSVGNHQWIVKHRYSDFHDLHEKLVSEKKIDKNLLPPKKIIGKNSKSLVEKRQKELEVYLQTLLVRLPLAAPKVLSQFLHFHLYEVIGITAALAEELFHKGEQLLMAGEVFTISPLQLYAVTQQLRQGKPTCANGDAKTDLGHILDFTCRLKYLKITGAGGPFGTSNIQEHLLPFDLSIFKSLHQIQVTHCGAKLIKGLTTSKHTLATLSVQFSATSMMEILVPEAYEFDQWEPEGASTSCPVTAVIPTWKTLTTLDMSHNSISQIDDSVKLMPKLEFLDLSHNDVSLVENLQHLYNLIHLDLSYNKVVTLEGIHTKLGNIKTLNLAGNLLERLCGLNKLYSLVNLDLSNNKIEQINEIRNLGGLPCLEKVVLCNNPLSIIPDYRTKVLAQFGDRASEVCLDNIITTEKELDTVEVLKAIQKAKDVKYRMNNSDKKITEDSKLSAASSKSNCSSLTVHSSSPSLPHPVSSSQGNHE
;
A
#
# COMPACT_ATOMS: atom_id res chain seq x y z
N MET A 1 -24.55 -20.47 2.63
CA MET A 1 -26.01 -20.49 2.48
C MET A 1 -26.50 -19.08 2.68
N GLU A 2 -26.86 -18.43 1.58
CA GLU A 2 -27.83 -17.33 1.42
C GLU A 2 -27.64 -16.88 -0.04
N ALA A 3 -28.16 -17.71 -0.95
CA ALA A 3 -28.31 -17.32 -2.35
C ALA A 3 -29.56 -16.45 -2.41
N GLY A 4 -29.36 -15.13 -2.30
CA GLY A 4 -30.40 -14.14 -2.17
C GLY A 4 -31.29 -14.03 -3.41
N GLU A 5 -32.59 -13.96 -3.15
CA GLU A 5 -33.57 -13.34 -4.02
C GLU A 5 -33.23 -11.84 -4.16
N GLU A 6 -32.49 -11.45 -5.19
CA GLU A 6 -32.29 -10.04 -5.55
C GLU A 6 -32.53 -9.84 -7.05
N SER A 7 -33.80 -9.70 -7.44
CA SER A 7 -34.19 -9.39 -8.83
C SER A 7 -35.06 -8.14 -8.97
N GLU A 8 -35.24 -7.35 -7.91
CA GLU A 8 -35.94 -6.06 -7.99
C GLU A 8 -34.95 -4.89 -7.85
N GLU A 9 -35.05 -3.93 -8.78
CA GLU A 9 -34.29 -2.68 -8.66
C GLU A 9 -34.66 -1.96 -7.37
N PRO A 10 -33.68 -1.35 -6.65
CA PRO A 10 -33.97 -0.71 -5.38
C PRO A 10 -35.02 0.41 -5.57
N PRO A 11 -35.98 0.53 -4.65
CA PRO A 11 -37.05 1.52 -4.77
C PRO A 11 -36.47 2.93 -4.81
N LYS A 12 -37.00 3.74 -5.73
CA LYS A 12 -36.62 5.14 -5.93
C LYS A 12 -37.65 6.03 -5.26
N GLU A 13 -37.22 6.81 -4.28
CA GLU A 13 -38.06 7.79 -3.59
C GLU A 13 -37.49 9.20 -3.72
N VAL A 14 -38.38 10.19 -3.74
CA VAL A 14 -38.02 11.60 -3.70
C VAL A 14 -38.88 12.33 -2.68
N ARG A 15 -38.23 13.19 -1.88
CA ARG A 15 -38.87 14.05 -0.89
C ARG A 15 -38.31 15.47 -0.98
N ILE A 16 -39.17 16.48 -0.88
CA ILE A 16 -38.74 17.88 -0.81
C ILE A 16 -38.69 18.27 0.67
N LEU A 17 -37.48 18.26 1.23
CA LEU A 17 -37.24 18.52 2.66
C LEU A 17 -37.56 19.95 3.08
N GLY A 18 -37.50 20.87 2.13
CA GLY A 18 -37.82 22.27 2.37
C GLY A 18 -37.37 23.15 1.21
N SER A 19 -37.24 24.43 1.49
CA SER A 19 -36.75 25.41 0.53
C SER A 19 -36.01 26.54 1.22
N GLU A 20 -35.06 27.11 0.51
CA GLU A 20 -34.26 28.25 0.92
C GLU A 20 -34.50 29.42 -0.05
N LEU A 21 -34.51 30.65 0.48
CA LEU A 21 -34.59 31.85 -0.34
C LEU A 21 -33.16 32.29 -0.67
N VAL A 22 -32.78 32.17 -1.93
CA VAL A 22 -31.48 32.62 -2.44
C VAL A 22 -31.70 33.88 -3.25
N GLU A 23 -31.22 35.01 -2.72
CA GLU A 23 -31.42 36.35 -3.30
C GLU A 23 -32.89 36.69 -3.57
N THR A 24 -33.36 36.43 -4.79
CA THR A 24 -34.70 36.78 -5.29
C THR A 24 -35.54 35.56 -5.67
N TYR A 25 -35.02 34.35 -5.53
CA TYR A 25 -35.70 33.11 -5.93
C TYR A 25 -35.65 32.03 -4.85
N THR A 26 -36.65 31.15 -4.89
CA THR A 26 -36.75 30.00 -4.00
C THR A 26 -36.06 28.79 -4.62
N VAL A 27 -35.17 28.17 -3.87
CA VAL A 27 -34.52 26.90 -4.19
C VAL A 27 -35.13 25.81 -3.31
N TYR A 28 -35.53 24.71 -3.94
CA TYR A 28 -36.09 23.54 -3.27
C TYR A 28 -34.98 22.56 -2.96
N ILE A 29 -34.94 22.08 -1.72
CA ILE A 29 -33.97 21.09 -1.24
C ILE A 29 -34.65 19.73 -1.37
N ILE A 30 -34.14 18.92 -2.29
CA ILE A 30 -34.74 17.65 -2.70
C ILE A 30 -33.83 16.53 -2.22
N GLN A 31 -34.35 15.65 -1.39
CA GLN A 31 -33.71 14.39 -1.05
C GLN A 31 -34.15 13.33 -2.04
N VAL A 32 -33.17 12.71 -2.67
CA VAL A 32 -33.36 11.56 -3.56
C VAL A 32 -32.83 10.34 -2.83
N SER A 33 -33.60 9.26 -2.83
CA SER A 33 -33.26 8.00 -2.16
C SER A 33 -33.37 6.85 -3.16
N VAL A 34 -32.34 6.02 -3.24
CA VAL A 34 -32.31 4.77 -4.02
C VAL A 34 -31.79 3.67 -3.11
N GLY A 35 -32.70 2.84 -2.61
CA GLY A 35 -32.39 1.88 -1.55
C GLY A 35 -31.84 2.58 -0.30
N ASN A 36 -30.65 2.17 0.13
CA ASN A 36 -29.96 2.75 1.31
C ASN A 36 -29.17 4.03 1.00
N HIS A 37 -29.03 4.39 -0.27
CA HIS A 37 -28.27 5.57 -0.68
C HIS A 37 -29.20 6.78 -0.81
N GLN A 38 -28.76 7.90 -0.24
CA GLN A 38 -29.51 9.15 -0.23
C GLN A 38 -28.58 10.30 -0.56
N TRP A 39 -29.08 11.27 -1.32
CA TRP A 39 -28.34 12.49 -1.62
C TRP A 39 -29.27 13.69 -1.76
N ILE A 40 -28.67 14.88 -1.70
CA ILE A 40 -29.40 16.14 -1.82
C ILE A 40 -29.13 16.79 -3.17
N VAL A 41 -30.18 17.16 -3.87
CA VAL A 41 -30.14 18.06 -5.04
C VAL A 41 -30.93 19.33 -4.75
N LYS A 42 -30.53 20.42 -5.39
CA LYS A 42 -31.11 21.75 -5.17
C LYS A 42 -31.53 22.33 -6.51
N HIS A 43 -32.82 22.65 -6.65
CA HIS A 43 -33.38 23.19 -7.90
C HIS A 43 -34.35 24.32 -7.61
N ARG A 44 -34.35 25.36 -8.46
CA ARG A 44 -35.39 26.38 -8.46
C ARG A 44 -36.53 25.96 -9.39
N TYR A 45 -37.70 26.58 -9.23
CA TYR A 45 -38.88 26.21 -10.03
C TYR A 45 -38.66 26.27 -11.55
N SER A 46 -37.85 27.21 -12.06
CA SER A 46 -37.56 27.26 -13.51
C SER A 46 -36.86 25.99 -14.01
N ASP A 47 -36.06 25.33 -13.18
CA ASP A 47 -35.34 24.13 -13.59
C ASP A 47 -36.32 22.96 -13.72
N PHE A 48 -37.36 22.90 -12.87
CA PHE A 48 -38.47 21.95 -13.03
C PHE A 48 -39.27 22.21 -14.31
N HIS A 49 -39.44 23.47 -14.68
CA HIS A 49 -40.11 23.83 -15.93
C HIS A 49 -39.29 23.40 -17.15
N ASP A 50 -37.99 23.66 -17.15
CA ASP A 50 -37.08 23.25 -18.21
C ASP A 50 -37.01 21.72 -18.33
N LEU A 51 -36.99 20.99 -17.20
CA LEU A 51 -37.09 19.54 -17.17
C LEU A 51 -38.40 19.07 -17.81
N HIS A 52 -39.53 19.68 -17.44
CA HIS A 52 -40.84 19.26 -17.92
C HIS A 52 -41.00 19.48 -19.42
N GLU A 53 -40.57 20.64 -19.95
CA GLU A 53 -40.61 20.93 -21.39
C GLU A 53 -39.81 19.89 -22.20
N LYS A 54 -38.60 19.55 -21.73
CA LYS A 54 -37.77 18.51 -22.36
C LYS A 54 -38.47 17.15 -22.30
N LEU A 55 -38.99 16.76 -21.13
CA LEU A 55 -39.69 15.49 -20.98
C LEU A 55 -40.97 15.40 -21.82
N VAL A 56 -41.73 16.49 -22.00
CA VAL A 56 -42.91 16.54 -22.87
C VAL A 56 -42.52 16.42 -24.35
N SER A 57 -41.37 17.00 -24.73
CA SER A 57 -40.88 16.93 -26.11
C SER A 57 -40.30 15.55 -26.47
N GLU A 58 -39.60 14.92 -25.54
CA GLU A 58 -38.87 13.65 -25.75
C GLU A 58 -39.71 12.41 -25.39
N LYS A 59 -40.69 12.56 -24.48
CA LYS A 59 -41.53 11.49 -23.95
C LYS A 59 -43.00 11.92 -23.92
N LYS A 60 -43.93 10.97 -24.00
CA LYS A 60 -45.39 11.24 -23.96
C LYS A 60 -45.88 11.59 -22.55
N ILE A 61 -45.27 12.58 -21.89
CA ILE A 61 -45.71 13.08 -20.59
C ILE A 61 -46.85 14.09 -20.79
N ASP A 62 -47.84 14.04 -19.89
CA ASP A 62 -48.95 15.00 -19.88
C ASP A 62 -48.43 16.43 -19.61
N LYS A 63 -48.81 17.37 -20.48
CA LYS A 63 -48.44 18.78 -20.42
C LYS A 63 -48.94 19.50 -19.17
N ASN A 64 -49.96 18.95 -18.51
CA ASN A 64 -50.57 19.56 -17.32
C ASN A 64 -50.04 18.96 -16.02
N LEU A 65 -49.04 18.05 -16.09
CA LEU A 65 -48.53 17.36 -14.91
C LEU A 65 -47.74 18.30 -13.99
N LEU A 66 -47.03 19.29 -14.55
CA LEU A 66 -46.25 20.25 -13.76
C LEU A 66 -47.18 21.29 -13.09
N PRO A 67 -47.06 21.52 -11.76
CA PRO A 67 -47.83 22.55 -11.07
C PRO A 67 -47.56 23.95 -11.62
N PRO A 68 -48.57 24.81 -11.84
CA PRO A 68 -48.41 26.08 -12.54
C PRO A 68 -47.68 27.17 -11.72
N LYS A 69 -46.93 28.03 -12.43
CA LYS A 69 -46.22 29.18 -11.87
C LYS A 69 -47.19 30.31 -11.48
N LYS A 70 -47.71 30.30 -10.25
CA LYS A 70 -48.53 31.43 -9.74
C LYS A 70 -47.67 32.67 -9.46
N ILE A 71 -48.06 33.80 -10.04
CA ILE A 71 -47.29 35.08 -10.08
C ILE A 71 -47.54 35.97 -8.85
N ILE A 72 -48.65 35.77 -8.13
CA ILE A 72 -49.06 36.59 -6.98
C ILE A 72 -48.60 35.93 -5.68
N GLY A 73 -47.93 36.69 -4.79
CA GLY A 73 -47.48 36.20 -3.47
C GLY A 73 -46.31 35.22 -3.51
N LYS A 74 -45.36 35.39 -4.46
CA LYS A 74 -44.28 34.44 -4.78
C LYS A 74 -43.47 33.91 -3.58
N ASN A 75 -43.34 34.72 -2.53
CA ASN A 75 -42.55 34.40 -1.33
C ASN A 75 -43.42 34.17 -0.08
N SER A 76 -44.75 34.08 -0.21
CA SER A 76 -45.60 33.74 0.93
C SER A 76 -45.26 32.33 1.40
N LYS A 77 -44.95 32.16 2.69
CA LYS A 77 -44.56 30.89 3.30
C LYS A 77 -45.57 29.77 2.97
N SER A 78 -46.86 30.05 3.05
CA SER A 78 -47.94 29.10 2.74
C SER A 78 -47.99 28.66 1.26
N LEU A 79 -47.64 29.56 0.33
CA LEU A 79 -47.59 29.24 -1.10
C LEU A 79 -46.36 28.42 -1.45
N VAL A 80 -45.23 28.71 -0.82
CA VAL A 80 -43.99 27.95 -0.99
C VAL A 80 -44.18 26.53 -0.45
N GLU A 81 -44.75 26.36 0.74
CA GLU A 81 -45.07 25.05 1.34
C GLU A 81 -46.07 24.24 0.49
N LYS A 82 -47.11 24.89 -0.03
CA LYS A 82 -48.04 24.24 -0.96
C LYS A 82 -47.32 23.76 -2.23
N ARG A 83 -46.48 24.61 -2.82
CA ARG A 83 -45.72 24.29 -4.02
C ARG A 83 -44.70 23.18 -3.79
N GLN A 84 -44.06 23.12 -2.62
CA GLN A 84 -43.18 22.01 -2.23
C GLN A 84 -43.93 20.68 -2.35
N LYS A 85 -45.12 20.56 -1.73
CA LYS A 85 -45.92 19.32 -1.81
C LYS A 85 -46.34 18.98 -3.24
N GLU A 86 -46.73 19.98 -4.03
CA GLU A 86 -47.12 19.77 -5.44
C GLU A 86 -45.93 19.32 -6.31
N LEU A 87 -44.74 19.88 -6.12
CA LEU A 87 -43.53 19.49 -6.83
C LEU A 87 -43.00 18.11 -6.40
N GLU A 88 -43.18 17.75 -5.13
CA GLU A 88 -42.84 16.41 -4.63
C GLU A 88 -43.70 15.34 -5.32
N VAL A 89 -45.03 15.53 -5.33
CA VAL A 89 -45.97 14.62 -6.01
C VAL A 89 -45.65 14.53 -7.50
N TYR A 90 -45.26 15.64 -8.14
CA TYR A 90 -44.80 15.66 -9.53
C TYR A 90 -43.60 14.73 -9.75
N LEU A 91 -42.54 14.87 -8.94
CA LEU A 91 -41.34 14.03 -9.07
C LEU A 91 -41.62 12.55 -8.78
N GLN A 92 -42.41 12.26 -7.74
CA GLN A 92 -42.85 10.88 -7.43
C GLN A 92 -43.64 10.28 -8.59
N THR A 93 -44.52 11.06 -9.23
CA THR A 93 -45.28 10.60 -10.40
C THR A 93 -44.37 10.31 -11.60
N LEU A 94 -43.32 11.12 -11.81
CA LEU A 94 -42.34 10.86 -12.87
C LEU A 94 -41.57 9.56 -12.65
N LEU A 95 -41.14 9.28 -11.40
CA LEU A 95 -40.42 8.05 -11.08
C LEU A 95 -41.28 6.79 -11.28
N VAL A 96 -42.56 6.86 -10.93
CA VAL A 96 -43.50 5.74 -11.15
C VAL A 96 -43.77 5.51 -12.65
N ARG A 97 -43.90 6.59 -13.44
CA ARG A 97 -44.18 6.49 -14.89
C ARG A 97 -42.97 6.10 -15.73
N LEU A 98 -41.77 6.31 -15.22
CA LEU A 98 -40.50 6.00 -15.90
C LEU A 98 -39.71 4.98 -15.07
N PRO A 99 -40.24 3.74 -14.90
CA PRO A 99 -39.65 2.75 -14.00
C PRO A 99 -38.35 2.13 -14.55
N LEU A 100 -38.12 2.21 -15.87
CA LEU A 100 -36.86 1.81 -16.52
C LEU A 100 -35.76 2.85 -16.23
N ALA A 101 -34.58 2.69 -16.86
CA ALA A 101 -33.51 3.68 -16.79
C ALA A 101 -34.05 5.10 -17.02
N ALA A 102 -33.84 5.98 -16.04
CA ALA A 102 -34.36 7.34 -16.06
C ALA A 102 -33.84 8.05 -17.32
N PRO A 103 -34.70 8.77 -18.09
CA PRO A 103 -34.25 9.54 -19.24
C PRO A 103 -33.10 10.47 -18.86
N LYS A 104 -32.17 10.71 -19.80
CA LYS A 104 -30.95 11.51 -19.55
C LYS A 104 -31.23 12.84 -18.86
N VAL A 105 -32.29 13.54 -19.27
CA VAL A 105 -32.70 14.82 -18.65
C VAL A 105 -33.14 14.67 -17.19
N LEU A 106 -33.84 13.59 -16.84
CA LEU A 106 -34.26 13.32 -15.46
C LEU A 106 -33.07 12.81 -14.62
N SER A 107 -32.21 11.99 -15.21
CA SER A 107 -30.96 11.53 -14.59
C SER A 107 -30.01 12.68 -14.27
N GLN A 108 -29.93 13.68 -15.15
CA GLN A 108 -29.19 14.91 -14.90
C GLN A 108 -29.87 15.78 -13.85
N PHE A 109 -31.20 15.89 -13.86
CA PHE A 109 -31.92 16.69 -12.88
C PHE A 109 -31.81 16.11 -11.46
N LEU A 110 -31.97 14.80 -11.29
CA LEU A 110 -31.92 14.14 -9.98
C LEU A 110 -30.53 13.60 -9.60
N HIS A 111 -29.50 13.86 -10.41
CA HIS A 111 -28.12 13.35 -10.22
C HIS A 111 -28.01 11.82 -10.19
N PHE A 112 -28.89 11.08 -10.87
CA PHE A 112 -28.76 9.62 -10.98
C PHE A 112 -27.45 9.20 -11.65
N HIS A 113 -26.97 9.95 -12.64
CA HIS A 113 -25.67 9.72 -13.28
C HIS A 113 -24.46 9.82 -12.34
N LEU A 114 -24.62 10.37 -11.12
CA LEU A 114 -23.55 10.50 -10.13
C LEU A 114 -23.65 9.49 -8.98
N TYR A 115 -24.86 9.04 -8.64
CA TYR A 115 -25.12 8.27 -7.41
C TYR A 115 -25.87 6.95 -7.62
N GLU A 116 -26.59 6.80 -8.74
CA GLU A 116 -27.34 5.58 -9.06
C GLU A 116 -26.50 4.66 -9.92
N VAL A 117 -26.45 3.37 -9.57
CA VAL A 117 -25.68 2.34 -10.28
C VAL A 117 -25.89 2.39 -11.80
N ILE A 118 -27.15 2.36 -12.27
CA ILE A 118 -27.48 2.38 -13.70
C ILE A 118 -27.01 3.69 -14.34
N GLY A 119 -27.29 4.82 -13.70
CA GLY A 119 -26.91 6.14 -14.18
C GLY A 119 -25.40 6.30 -14.32
N ILE A 120 -24.64 5.86 -13.31
CA ILE A 120 -23.17 5.92 -13.28
C ILE A 120 -22.59 5.07 -14.42
N THR A 121 -23.06 3.82 -14.58
CA THR A 121 -22.56 2.95 -15.65
C THR A 121 -22.92 3.47 -17.04
N ALA A 122 -24.12 4.04 -17.21
CA ALA A 122 -24.53 4.63 -18.50
C ALA A 122 -23.68 5.85 -18.85
N ALA A 123 -23.39 6.72 -17.88
CA ALA A 123 -22.52 7.88 -18.07
C ALA A 123 -21.08 7.46 -18.41
N LEU A 124 -20.53 6.46 -17.70
CA LEU A 124 -19.20 5.93 -17.97
C LEU A 124 -19.12 5.25 -19.34
N ALA A 125 -20.13 4.46 -19.72
CA ALA A 125 -20.21 3.85 -21.04
C ALA A 125 -20.25 4.90 -22.15
N GLU A 126 -21.06 5.96 -21.99
CA GLU A 126 -21.13 7.06 -22.96
C GLU A 126 -19.78 7.79 -23.07
N GLU A 127 -19.07 8.01 -21.96
CA GLU A 127 -17.73 8.61 -21.99
C GLU A 127 -16.74 7.73 -22.78
N LEU A 128 -16.68 6.45 -22.46
CA LEU A 128 -15.76 5.50 -23.10
C LEU A 128 -16.12 5.23 -24.56
N PHE A 129 -17.40 5.33 -24.94
CA PHE A 129 -17.81 5.29 -26.33
C PHE A 129 -17.16 6.41 -27.16
N HIS A 130 -17.06 7.62 -26.60
CA HIS A 130 -16.49 8.76 -27.34
C HIS A 130 -14.96 8.85 -27.22
N LYS A 131 -14.39 8.47 -26.08
CA LYS A 131 -12.97 8.72 -25.75
C LYS A 131 -12.14 7.45 -25.53
N GLY A 132 -12.74 6.27 -25.43
CA GLY A 132 -12.08 5.03 -25.01
C GLY A 132 -10.88 4.68 -25.88
N GLU A 133 -11.03 4.67 -27.21
CA GLU A 133 -9.90 4.40 -28.12
C GLU A 133 -8.78 5.44 -27.98
N GLN A 134 -9.12 6.73 -27.87
CA GLN A 134 -8.13 7.79 -27.70
C GLN A 134 -7.31 7.58 -26.42
N LEU A 135 -7.98 7.27 -25.32
CA LEU A 135 -7.35 7.02 -24.02
C LEU A 135 -6.44 5.78 -24.06
N LEU A 136 -6.88 4.70 -24.72
CA LEU A 136 -6.07 3.48 -24.88
C LEU A 136 -4.83 3.72 -25.75
N MET A 137 -4.95 4.52 -26.82
CA MET A 137 -3.83 4.84 -27.71
C MET A 137 -2.84 5.81 -27.07
N ALA A 138 -3.32 6.74 -26.24
CA ALA A 138 -2.46 7.65 -25.49
C ALA A 138 -1.59 6.91 -24.45
N GLY A 139 -2.07 5.77 -23.95
CA GLY A 139 -1.37 4.99 -22.91
C GLY A 139 -1.30 5.72 -21.57
N GLU A 140 -2.22 6.67 -21.34
CA GLU A 140 -2.30 7.45 -20.11
C GLU A 140 -2.88 6.62 -18.96
N VAL A 141 -2.62 7.07 -17.73
CA VAL A 141 -3.20 6.48 -16.52
C VAL A 141 -4.69 6.82 -16.47
N PHE A 142 -5.54 5.82 -16.61
CA PHE A 142 -6.98 6.01 -16.47
C PHE A 142 -7.36 6.05 -15.00
N THR A 143 -8.06 7.10 -14.57
CA THR A 143 -8.52 7.25 -13.19
C THR A 143 -10.00 6.89 -13.10
N ILE A 144 -10.35 6.03 -12.15
CA ILE A 144 -11.73 5.63 -11.87
C ILE A 144 -11.99 5.68 -10.37
N SER A 145 -13.21 6.08 -9.98
CA SER A 145 -13.63 6.09 -8.58
C SER A 145 -14.06 4.69 -8.09
N PRO A 146 -13.94 4.39 -6.79
CA PRO A 146 -14.51 3.17 -6.20
C PRO A 146 -16.01 3.06 -6.45
N LEU A 147 -16.76 4.18 -6.44
CA LEU A 147 -18.19 4.18 -6.73
C LEU A 147 -18.50 3.75 -8.17
N GLN A 148 -17.72 4.20 -9.16
CA GLN A 148 -17.88 3.74 -10.55
C GLN A 148 -17.57 2.26 -10.68
N LEU A 149 -16.49 1.76 -10.07
CA LEU A 149 -16.14 0.34 -10.08
C LEU A 149 -17.20 -0.52 -9.37
N TYR A 150 -17.73 -0.04 -8.25
CA TYR A 150 -18.85 -0.66 -7.55
C TYR A 150 -20.06 -0.75 -8.47
N ALA A 151 -20.45 0.35 -9.12
CA ALA A 151 -21.59 0.37 -10.04
C ALA A 151 -21.43 -0.61 -11.21
N VAL A 152 -20.24 -0.66 -11.83
CA VAL A 152 -19.92 -1.65 -12.87
C VAL A 152 -20.03 -3.07 -12.32
N THR A 153 -19.47 -3.33 -11.13
CA THR A 153 -19.53 -4.65 -10.48
C THR A 153 -20.97 -5.09 -10.21
N GLN A 154 -21.82 -4.18 -9.71
CA GLN A 154 -23.24 -4.46 -9.46
C GLN A 154 -23.99 -4.76 -10.76
N GLN A 155 -23.76 -3.98 -11.82
CA GLN A 155 -24.39 -4.23 -13.13
C GLN A 155 -24.03 -5.60 -13.70
N LEU A 156 -22.75 -5.98 -13.64
CA LEU A 156 -22.30 -7.25 -14.19
C LEU A 156 -22.88 -8.47 -13.43
N ARG A 157 -23.20 -8.32 -12.14
CA ARG A 157 -23.85 -9.38 -11.35
C ARG A 157 -25.31 -9.62 -11.72
N GLN A 158 -26.01 -8.62 -12.27
CA GLN A 158 -27.43 -8.74 -12.59
C GLN A 158 -27.71 -9.63 -13.81
N GLY A 159 -26.69 -9.99 -14.61
CA GLY A 159 -26.85 -10.85 -15.78
C GLY A 159 -27.80 -10.30 -16.87
N LYS A 160 -28.10 -9.00 -16.83
CA LYS A 160 -28.95 -8.31 -17.80
C LYS A 160 -28.17 -8.04 -19.11
N PRO A 161 -28.86 -7.89 -20.26
CA PRO A 161 -28.22 -7.45 -21.50
C PRO A 161 -27.47 -6.12 -21.29
N THR A 162 -26.27 -6.01 -21.87
CA THR A 162 -25.39 -4.84 -21.71
C THR A 162 -26.00 -3.53 -22.26
N CYS A 163 -26.99 -3.65 -23.16
CA CYS A 163 -27.74 -2.55 -23.76
C CYS A 163 -29.26 -2.67 -23.51
N ALA A 164 -29.66 -2.74 -22.23
CA ALA A 164 -31.07 -2.94 -21.86
C ALA A 164 -32.01 -1.80 -22.28
N ASN A 165 -31.49 -0.59 -22.53
CA ASN A 165 -32.26 0.60 -22.93
C ASN A 165 -32.30 0.84 -24.45
N GLY A 166 -31.57 0.05 -25.24
CA GLY A 166 -31.47 0.19 -26.70
C GLY A 166 -30.61 1.37 -27.19
N ASP A 167 -29.94 2.10 -26.30
CA ASP A 167 -29.00 3.16 -26.67
C ASP A 167 -27.57 2.60 -26.72
N ALA A 168 -27.10 2.39 -27.96
CA ALA A 168 -25.78 1.85 -28.25
C ALA A 168 -24.62 2.66 -27.64
N LYS A 169 -24.81 3.95 -27.31
CA LYS A 169 -23.79 4.77 -26.65
C LYS A 169 -23.60 4.41 -25.18
N THR A 170 -24.66 3.89 -24.55
CA THR A 170 -24.67 3.54 -23.12
C THR A 170 -24.45 2.05 -22.88
N ASP A 171 -24.05 1.31 -23.91
CA ASP A 171 -23.79 -0.13 -23.82
C ASP A 171 -22.61 -0.41 -22.88
N LEU A 172 -22.84 -1.26 -21.87
CA LEU A 172 -21.82 -1.71 -20.92
C LEU A 172 -20.64 -2.41 -21.62
N GLY A 173 -20.83 -2.90 -22.85
CA GLY A 173 -19.78 -3.46 -23.69
C GLY A 173 -18.60 -2.51 -23.93
N HIS A 174 -18.84 -1.19 -24.00
CA HIS A 174 -17.74 -0.20 -24.13
C HIS A 174 -16.84 -0.18 -22.89
N ILE A 175 -17.42 -0.32 -21.70
CA ILE A 175 -16.67 -0.42 -20.45
C ILE A 175 -15.85 -1.72 -20.45
N LEU A 176 -16.47 -2.85 -20.82
CA LEU A 176 -15.79 -4.15 -20.83
C LEU A 176 -14.63 -4.20 -21.83
N ASP A 177 -14.82 -3.72 -23.06
CA ASP A 177 -13.74 -3.67 -24.05
C ASP A 177 -12.58 -2.78 -23.56
N PHE A 178 -12.91 -1.58 -23.06
CA PHE A 178 -11.92 -0.64 -22.57
C PHE A 178 -11.11 -1.22 -21.39
N THR A 179 -11.79 -1.72 -20.36
CA THR A 179 -11.15 -2.27 -19.16
C THR A 179 -10.31 -3.52 -19.45
N CYS A 180 -10.73 -4.36 -20.40
CA CYS A 180 -9.96 -5.52 -20.83
C CYS A 180 -8.60 -5.15 -21.42
N ARG A 181 -8.53 -4.03 -22.15
CA ARG A 181 -7.33 -3.53 -22.85
C ARG A 181 -6.50 -2.53 -22.03
N LEU A 182 -7.06 -1.97 -20.97
CA LEU A 182 -6.41 -0.96 -20.15
C LEU A 182 -5.12 -1.50 -19.48
N LYS A 183 -4.06 -0.71 -19.52
CA LYS A 183 -2.75 -1.06 -18.95
C LYS A 183 -2.42 -0.33 -17.64
N TYR A 184 -2.86 0.91 -17.49
CA TYR A 184 -2.50 1.79 -16.38
C TYR A 184 -3.77 2.29 -15.70
N LEU A 185 -3.97 1.90 -14.45
CA LEU A 185 -5.18 2.20 -13.69
C LEU A 185 -4.84 2.92 -12.38
N LYS A 186 -5.60 3.96 -12.08
CA LYS A 186 -5.58 4.63 -10.78
C LYS A 186 -6.97 4.62 -10.17
N ILE A 187 -7.05 4.15 -8.93
CA ILE A 187 -8.27 4.13 -8.12
C ILE A 187 -8.04 5.03 -6.93
N THR A 188 -8.88 6.06 -6.81
CA THR A 188 -8.81 7.02 -5.71
C THR A 188 -10.17 7.18 -5.07
N GLY A 189 -10.30 6.67 -3.86
CA GLY A 189 -11.47 6.93 -3.01
C GLY A 189 -11.34 8.22 -2.22
N ALA A 190 -12.42 8.57 -1.52
CA ALA A 190 -12.48 9.71 -0.60
C ALA A 190 -12.73 9.26 0.85
N GLY A 191 -12.09 9.95 1.80
CA GLY A 191 -12.25 9.76 3.25
C GLY A 191 -13.50 10.40 3.86
N GLY A 192 -14.63 10.35 3.14
CA GLY A 192 -15.88 10.98 3.55
C GLY A 192 -17.05 10.66 2.63
N PRO A 193 -18.23 11.26 2.88
CA PRO A 193 -19.38 11.13 1.99
C PRO A 193 -19.05 11.65 0.58
N PHE A 194 -19.47 10.91 -0.44
CA PHE A 194 -19.28 11.32 -1.83
C PHE A 194 -20.28 12.42 -2.21
N GLY A 195 -19.79 13.62 -2.49
CA GLY A 195 -20.62 14.77 -2.84
C GLY A 195 -21.65 15.10 -1.77
N THR A 196 -22.93 15.18 -2.15
CA THR A 196 -24.05 15.45 -1.22
C THR A 196 -24.73 14.18 -0.71
N SER A 197 -24.13 13.01 -0.95
CA SER A 197 -24.70 11.71 -0.61
C SER A 197 -24.23 11.18 0.73
N ASN A 198 -24.89 10.14 1.24
CA ASN A 198 -24.40 9.33 2.36
C ASN A 198 -23.44 8.20 1.93
N ILE A 199 -23.06 8.14 0.64
CA ILE A 199 -22.22 7.07 0.09
C ILE A 199 -20.79 7.24 0.57
N GLN A 200 -20.21 6.19 1.13
CA GLN A 200 -18.83 6.16 1.59
C GLN A 200 -18.01 5.29 0.64
N GLU A 201 -17.25 5.91 -0.25
CA GLU A 201 -16.53 5.21 -1.32
C GLU A 201 -15.56 4.13 -0.80
N HIS A 202 -14.89 4.40 0.32
CA HIS A 202 -13.95 3.48 0.94
C HIS A 202 -14.60 2.20 1.48
N LEU A 203 -15.94 2.17 1.62
CA LEU A 203 -16.72 1.00 2.07
C LEU A 203 -17.37 0.23 0.91
N LEU A 204 -17.18 0.64 -0.34
CA LEU A 204 -17.82 -0.01 -1.48
C LEU A 204 -16.99 -1.20 -2.00
N PRO A 205 -17.55 -2.43 -2.05
CA PRO A 205 -16.87 -3.58 -2.63
C PRO A 205 -16.93 -3.58 -4.16
N PHE A 206 -15.79 -3.76 -4.80
CA PHE A 206 -15.70 -3.83 -6.26
C PHE A 206 -14.77 -4.94 -6.73
N ASP A 207 -14.96 -5.38 -7.97
CA ASP A 207 -14.24 -6.49 -8.58
C ASP A 207 -13.40 -6.02 -9.77
N LEU A 208 -12.09 -6.29 -9.69
CA LEU A 208 -11.11 -5.94 -10.72
C LEU A 208 -10.91 -7.05 -11.76
N SER A 209 -11.69 -8.13 -11.71
CA SER A 209 -11.56 -9.26 -12.65
C SER A 209 -11.81 -8.87 -14.11
N ILE A 210 -12.48 -7.75 -14.38
CA ILE A 210 -12.70 -7.24 -15.75
C ILE A 210 -11.41 -6.74 -16.41
N PHE A 211 -10.40 -6.40 -15.61
CA PHE A 211 -9.13 -5.91 -16.10
C PHE A 211 -8.17 -7.06 -16.40
N LYS A 212 -7.95 -7.34 -17.69
CA LYS A 212 -7.13 -8.49 -18.13
C LYS A 212 -5.71 -8.12 -18.52
N SER A 213 -5.45 -6.85 -18.85
CA SER A 213 -4.17 -6.39 -19.42
C SER A 213 -3.42 -5.39 -18.53
N LEU A 214 -3.78 -5.26 -17.25
CA LEU A 214 -3.15 -4.29 -16.37
C LEU A 214 -1.66 -4.59 -16.18
N HIS A 215 -0.85 -3.57 -16.40
CA HIS A 215 0.60 -3.57 -16.14
C HIS A 215 0.91 -2.78 -14.87
N GLN A 216 0.13 -1.72 -14.58
CA GLN A 216 0.29 -0.91 -13.37
C GLN A 216 -1.06 -0.54 -12.79
N ILE A 217 -1.14 -0.65 -11.46
CA ILE A 217 -2.30 -0.19 -10.69
C ILE A 217 -1.86 0.63 -9.48
N GLN A 218 -2.55 1.74 -9.25
CA GLN A 218 -2.45 2.53 -8.03
C GLN A 218 -3.81 2.52 -7.32
N VAL A 219 -3.82 2.19 -6.04
CA VAL A 219 -5.01 2.18 -5.19
C VAL A 219 -4.78 3.09 -3.99
N THR A 220 -5.70 4.02 -3.78
CA THR A 220 -5.61 4.99 -2.68
C THR A 220 -6.97 5.15 -2.00
N HIS A 221 -6.99 5.20 -0.67
CA HIS A 221 -8.20 5.42 0.14
C HIS A 221 -9.34 4.44 -0.14
N CYS A 222 -9.03 3.16 -0.30
CA CYS A 222 -10.00 2.08 -0.50
C CYS A 222 -9.84 1.02 0.59
N GLY A 223 -10.91 0.43 1.11
CA GLY A 223 -10.75 -0.70 2.03
C GLY A 223 -10.15 -1.91 1.30
N ALA A 224 -8.92 -2.31 1.62
CA ALA A 224 -8.21 -3.43 0.98
C ALA A 224 -9.07 -4.70 0.84
N LYS A 225 -9.75 -5.10 1.92
CA LYS A 225 -10.62 -6.31 1.97
C LYS A 225 -11.82 -6.27 1.01
N LEU A 226 -12.19 -5.07 0.55
CA LEU A 226 -13.33 -4.86 -0.34
C LEU A 226 -12.93 -4.97 -1.82
N ILE A 227 -11.63 -5.02 -2.11
CA ILE A 227 -11.09 -5.15 -3.46
C ILE A 227 -11.01 -6.63 -3.81
N LYS A 228 -11.75 -7.04 -4.83
CA LYS A 228 -11.80 -8.43 -5.31
C LYS A 228 -11.17 -8.55 -6.70
N GLY A 229 -10.80 -9.76 -7.09
CA GLY A 229 -10.41 -10.07 -8.47
C GLY A 229 -9.05 -9.56 -8.93
N LEU A 230 -8.31 -8.82 -8.08
CA LEU A 230 -6.97 -8.34 -8.40
C LEU A 230 -6.01 -9.49 -8.75
N THR A 231 -6.23 -10.66 -8.17
CA THR A 231 -5.42 -11.86 -8.41
C THR A 231 -5.47 -12.38 -9.84
N THR A 232 -6.50 -12.02 -10.62
CA THR A 232 -6.54 -12.30 -12.06
C THR A 232 -5.42 -11.61 -12.84
N SER A 233 -4.88 -10.49 -12.33
CA SER A 233 -3.80 -9.71 -12.94
C SER A 233 -2.39 -10.15 -12.52
N LYS A 234 -2.24 -11.23 -11.74
CA LYS A 234 -0.93 -11.73 -11.26
C LYS A 234 0.11 -12.03 -12.34
N HIS A 235 -0.34 -12.28 -13.57
CA HIS A 235 0.50 -12.66 -14.71
C HIS A 235 0.95 -11.48 -15.58
N THR A 236 0.33 -10.31 -15.43
CA THR A 236 0.57 -9.11 -16.25
C THR A 236 1.08 -7.93 -15.43
N LEU A 237 0.70 -7.85 -14.14
CA LEU A 237 1.01 -6.70 -13.30
C LEU A 237 2.51 -6.62 -12.98
N ALA A 238 3.13 -5.49 -13.33
CA ALA A 238 4.53 -5.20 -13.07
C ALA A 238 4.72 -4.22 -11.91
N THR A 239 3.75 -3.32 -11.71
CA THR A 239 3.77 -2.28 -10.67
C THR A 239 2.46 -2.23 -9.91
N LEU A 240 2.54 -2.34 -8.58
CA LEU A 240 1.40 -2.21 -7.67
C LEU A 240 1.72 -1.13 -6.63
N SER A 241 0.88 -0.11 -6.54
CA SER A 241 0.93 0.90 -5.47
C SER A 241 -0.39 0.87 -4.69
N VAL A 242 -0.29 0.77 -3.37
CA VAL A 242 -1.42 0.78 -2.44
C VAL A 242 -1.07 1.73 -1.31
N GLN A 243 -1.86 2.78 -1.10
CA GLN A 243 -1.64 3.74 -0.02
C GLN A 243 -2.96 4.01 0.72
N PHE A 244 -2.89 4.29 2.02
CA PHE A 244 -4.05 4.62 2.86
C PHE A 244 -5.20 3.60 2.76
N SER A 245 -4.89 2.31 2.55
CA SER A 245 -5.88 1.31 2.15
C SER A 245 -5.75 -0.04 2.88
N ALA A 246 -4.56 -0.38 3.39
CA ALA A 246 -4.26 -1.70 3.95
C ALA A 246 -3.74 -1.64 5.38
N THR A 247 -4.00 -2.70 6.14
CA THR A 247 -3.42 -2.93 7.48
C THR A 247 -2.45 -4.13 7.52
N SER A 248 -2.46 -4.96 6.47
CA SER A 248 -1.52 -6.06 6.26
C SER A 248 -1.26 -6.23 4.76
N MET A 249 -0.10 -6.75 4.39
CA MET A 249 0.25 -7.02 2.99
C MET A 249 -0.65 -8.11 2.39
N MET A 250 -1.03 -9.12 3.18
CA MET A 250 -1.92 -10.21 2.75
C MET A 250 -3.30 -9.75 2.27
N GLU A 251 -3.86 -8.67 2.83
CA GLU A 251 -5.22 -8.21 2.50
C GLU A 251 -5.42 -7.93 1.00
N ILE A 252 -4.35 -7.57 0.30
CA ILE A 252 -4.38 -7.25 -1.14
C ILE A 252 -3.61 -8.28 -1.96
N LEU A 253 -2.45 -8.73 -1.45
CA LEU A 253 -1.57 -9.60 -2.21
C LEU A 253 -2.07 -11.05 -2.25
N VAL A 254 -2.79 -11.46 -1.19
CA VAL A 254 -3.25 -12.84 -0.99
C VAL A 254 -4.63 -12.87 -0.31
N PRO A 255 -5.66 -12.21 -0.87
CA PRO A 255 -6.97 -12.15 -0.23
C PRO A 255 -7.58 -13.56 -0.07
N GLU A 256 -7.21 -14.53 -0.92
CA GLU A 256 -7.66 -15.91 -0.79
C GLU A 256 -7.03 -16.64 0.39
N ALA A 257 -5.84 -16.25 0.83
CA ALA A 257 -5.12 -16.90 1.92
C ALA A 257 -5.60 -16.49 3.30
N TYR A 258 -6.40 -15.43 3.42
CA TYR A 258 -6.92 -14.99 4.72
C TYR A 258 -7.80 -16.06 5.40
N GLU A 259 -8.38 -16.97 4.61
CA GLU A 259 -9.20 -18.08 5.10
C GLU A 259 -8.40 -19.36 5.39
N PHE A 260 -7.11 -19.40 5.06
CA PHE A 260 -6.26 -20.60 5.17
C PHE A 260 -5.10 -20.39 6.14
N ASP A 261 -5.02 -21.23 7.18
CA ASP A 261 -3.93 -21.19 8.16
C ASP A 261 -2.55 -21.56 7.57
N GLN A 262 -2.52 -22.34 6.47
CA GLN A 262 -1.29 -22.81 5.83
C GLN A 262 -1.38 -22.81 4.30
N TRP A 263 -0.66 -21.91 3.65
CA TRP A 263 -0.61 -21.80 2.19
C TRP A 263 0.82 -21.79 1.67
N GLU A 264 1.01 -22.25 0.43
CA GLU A 264 2.31 -22.23 -0.25
C GLU A 264 2.20 -21.63 -1.65
N PRO A 265 3.28 -20.98 -2.14
CA PRO A 265 3.35 -20.52 -3.53
C PRO A 265 3.21 -21.66 -4.54
N GLU A 266 2.60 -21.37 -5.68
CA GLU A 266 2.58 -22.25 -6.85
C GLU A 266 4.01 -22.64 -7.27
N GLY A 267 4.28 -23.94 -7.29
CA GLY A 267 5.59 -24.50 -7.64
C GLY A 267 6.54 -24.73 -6.46
N ALA A 268 6.10 -24.50 -5.21
CA ALA A 268 6.87 -24.86 -4.02
C ALA A 268 6.99 -26.40 -3.89
N SER A 269 8.21 -26.89 -3.67
CA SER A 269 8.50 -28.30 -3.43
C SER A 269 8.37 -28.63 -1.94
N THR A 270 7.16 -28.91 -1.45
CA THR A 270 6.94 -29.29 -0.05
C THR A 270 6.26 -30.66 0.08
N SER A 271 6.73 -31.44 1.07
CA SER A 271 6.23 -32.77 1.43
C SER A 271 5.15 -32.73 2.52
N CYS A 272 4.71 -31.53 2.93
CA CYS A 272 3.71 -31.31 3.98
C CYS A 272 2.31 -31.20 3.37
N PRO A 273 1.24 -31.57 4.09
CA PRO A 273 -0.12 -31.36 3.64
C PRO A 273 -0.44 -29.86 3.68
N VAL A 274 -0.28 -29.17 2.54
CA VAL A 274 -0.64 -27.75 2.40
C VAL A 274 -2.15 -27.62 2.23
N THR A 275 -2.79 -26.64 2.88
CA THR A 275 -4.24 -26.41 2.74
C THR A 275 -4.63 -25.65 1.47
N ALA A 276 -3.75 -24.79 0.94
CA ALA A 276 -3.97 -24.08 -0.32
C ALA A 276 -2.66 -23.78 -1.08
N VAL A 277 -2.70 -23.88 -2.42
CA VAL A 277 -1.61 -23.46 -3.31
C VAL A 277 -2.01 -22.14 -3.98
N ILE A 278 -1.20 -21.10 -3.82
CA ILE A 278 -1.52 -19.74 -4.27
C ILE A 278 -0.63 -19.34 -5.46
N PRO A 279 -1.21 -18.86 -6.58
CA PRO A 279 -0.43 -18.38 -7.72
C PRO A 279 0.50 -17.21 -7.34
N THR A 280 1.70 -17.23 -7.91
CA THR A 280 2.72 -16.19 -7.74
C THR A 280 2.50 -15.00 -8.68
N TRP A 281 3.02 -13.84 -8.29
CA TRP A 281 3.10 -12.64 -9.11
C TRP A 281 4.25 -12.78 -10.11
N LYS A 282 3.95 -13.20 -11.35
CA LYS A 282 4.95 -13.65 -12.33
C LYS A 282 5.81 -12.51 -12.91
N THR A 283 5.31 -11.28 -12.83
CA THR A 283 5.87 -10.09 -13.48
C THR A 283 6.09 -8.91 -12.53
N LEU A 284 5.63 -9.00 -11.28
CA LEU A 284 5.69 -7.87 -10.35
C LEU A 284 7.14 -7.58 -9.94
N THR A 285 7.62 -6.39 -10.27
CA THR A 285 8.98 -5.91 -9.94
C THR A 285 8.97 -4.73 -8.99
N THR A 286 7.87 -3.97 -8.93
CA THR A 286 7.73 -2.79 -8.07
C THR A 286 6.47 -2.89 -7.22
N LEU A 287 6.64 -2.85 -5.90
CA LEU A 287 5.57 -2.82 -4.91
C LEU A 287 5.75 -1.61 -4.00
N ASP A 288 4.78 -0.72 -4.04
CA ASP A 288 4.65 0.41 -3.12
C ASP A 288 3.45 0.13 -2.20
N MET A 289 3.71 -0.04 -0.92
CA MET A 289 2.70 -0.10 0.14
C MET A 289 2.96 0.96 1.20
N SER A 290 3.50 2.11 0.81
CA SER A 290 3.74 3.24 1.69
C SER A 290 2.45 3.83 2.26
N HIS A 291 2.56 4.58 3.37
CA HIS A 291 1.44 5.27 4.00
C HIS A 291 0.23 4.36 4.33
N ASN A 292 0.51 3.17 4.86
CA ASN A 292 -0.50 2.24 5.36
C ASN A 292 -0.31 2.04 6.87
N SER A 293 -1.03 1.09 7.45
CA SER A 293 -0.88 0.68 8.86
C SER A 293 -0.30 -0.72 8.98
N ILE A 294 0.68 -1.05 8.13
CA ILE A 294 1.31 -2.38 8.09
C ILE A 294 2.31 -2.50 9.23
N SER A 295 2.11 -3.46 10.12
CA SER A 295 2.96 -3.66 11.30
C SER A 295 4.06 -4.72 11.10
N GLN A 296 3.89 -5.60 10.10
CA GLN A 296 4.78 -6.73 9.84
C GLN A 296 4.94 -6.99 8.35
N ILE A 297 6.13 -7.44 7.97
CA ILE A 297 6.41 -7.96 6.63
C ILE A 297 6.04 -9.45 6.65
N ASP A 298 4.83 -9.76 6.19
CA ASP A 298 4.29 -11.11 6.28
C ASP A 298 4.75 -12.03 5.12
N ASP A 299 4.32 -13.29 5.16
CA ASP A 299 4.73 -14.33 4.21
C ASP A 299 4.28 -14.09 2.76
N SER A 300 3.40 -13.10 2.50
CA SER A 300 2.96 -12.75 1.14
C SER A 300 4.13 -12.42 0.19
N VAL A 301 5.27 -11.98 0.74
CA VAL A 301 6.52 -11.74 -0.01
C VAL A 301 7.01 -12.96 -0.77
N LYS A 302 6.69 -14.18 -0.31
CA LYS A 302 7.03 -15.45 -1.01
C LYS A 302 6.41 -15.53 -2.40
N LEU A 303 5.32 -14.81 -2.66
CA LEU A 303 4.62 -14.81 -3.94
C LEU A 303 5.21 -13.86 -4.98
N MET A 304 6.20 -13.04 -4.62
CA MET A 304 6.75 -11.98 -5.47
C MET A 304 8.27 -12.15 -5.68
N PRO A 305 8.73 -13.31 -6.19
CA PRO A 305 10.16 -13.62 -6.24
C PRO A 305 10.98 -12.68 -7.16
N LYS A 306 10.33 -11.98 -8.09
CA LYS A 306 10.96 -11.04 -9.02
C LYS A 306 10.97 -9.58 -8.53
N LEU A 307 10.55 -9.32 -7.30
CA LEU A 307 10.48 -7.97 -6.78
C LEU A 307 11.88 -7.33 -6.69
N GLU A 308 12.02 -6.14 -7.26
CA GLU A 308 13.27 -5.36 -7.29
C GLU A 308 13.17 -4.11 -6.41
N PHE A 309 11.97 -3.53 -6.31
CA PHE A 309 11.67 -2.32 -5.54
C PHE A 309 10.52 -2.59 -4.57
N LEU A 310 10.79 -2.42 -3.28
CA LEU A 310 9.80 -2.51 -2.21
C LEU A 310 9.81 -1.21 -1.39
N ASP A 311 8.69 -0.50 -1.38
CA ASP A 311 8.46 0.65 -0.52
C ASP A 311 7.42 0.31 0.54
N LEU A 312 7.85 0.34 1.79
CA LEU A 312 7.03 0.17 2.99
C LEU A 312 7.18 1.40 3.91
N SER A 313 7.55 2.55 3.37
CA SER A 313 7.71 3.78 4.15
C SER A 313 6.40 4.24 4.79
N HIS A 314 6.49 5.00 5.89
CA HIS A 314 5.31 5.50 6.62
C HIS A 314 4.32 4.39 7.01
N ASN A 315 4.83 3.33 7.63
CA ASN A 315 4.06 2.21 8.18
C ASN A 315 4.42 2.00 9.68
N ASP A 316 3.98 0.90 10.25
CA ASP A 316 4.20 0.52 11.65
C ASP A 316 5.19 -0.64 11.82
N VAL A 317 6.04 -0.90 10.81
CA VAL A 317 6.96 -2.05 10.79
C VAL A 317 8.00 -1.91 11.90
N SER A 318 8.07 -2.92 12.78
CA SER A 318 9.00 -2.94 13.91
C SER A 318 10.17 -3.90 13.73
N LEU A 319 9.98 -4.94 12.91
CA LEU A 319 10.96 -5.97 12.63
C LEU A 319 11.07 -6.18 11.12
N VAL A 320 12.31 -6.24 10.62
CA VAL A 320 12.59 -6.59 9.23
C VAL A 320 12.69 -8.11 9.13
N GLU A 321 11.69 -8.78 8.58
CA GLU A 321 11.61 -10.24 8.46
C GLU A 321 11.05 -10.68 7.10
N ASN A 322 11.13 -11.99 6.80
CA ASN A 322 10.61 -12.63 5.60
C ASN A 322 11.19 -12.19 4.24
N LEU A 323 12.10 -11.22 4.22
CA LEU A 323 12.73 -10.72 2.99
C LEU A 323 13.72 -11.71 2.34
N GLN A 324 14.07 -12.83 2.99
CA GLN A 324 14.97 -13.85 2.42
C GLN A 324 14.46 -14.48 1.11
N HIS A 325 13.17 -14.32 0.83
CA HIS A 325 12.54 -14.82 -0.39
C HIS A 325 12.69 -13.86 -1.59
N LEU A 326 13.07 -12.60 -1.35
CA LEU A 326 13.17 -11.56 -2.38
C LEU A 326 14.62 -11.43 -2.89
N TYR A 327 15.09 -12.45 -3.60
CA TYR A 327 16.49 -12.54 -4.05
C TYR A 327 16.89 -11.47 -5.09
N ASN A 328 15.91 -10.91 -5.81
CA ASN A 328 16.11 -9.82 -6.77
C ASN A 328 15.94 -8.42 -6.17
N LEU A 329 15.68 -8.29 -4.87
CA LEU A 329 15.43 -6.99 -4.26
C LEU A 329 16.70 -6.13 -4.30
N ILE A 330 16.58 -4.94 -4.89
CA ILE A 330 17.68 -3.97 -5.09
C ILE A 330 17.45 -2.73 -4.24
N HIS A 331 16.19 -2.31 -4.10
CA HIS A 331 15.78 -1.11 -3.38
C HIS A 331 14.73 -1.47 -2.32
N LEU A 332 15.00 -1.07 -1.09
CA LEU A 332 14.10 -1.23 0.04
C LEU A 332 13.96 0.10 0.78
N ASP A 333 12.73 0.62 0.84
CA ASP A 333 12.39 1.76 1.67
C ASP A 333 11.57 1.31 2.89
N LEU A 334 12.14 1.53 4.07
CA LEU A 334 11.52 1.30 5.38
C LEU A 334 11.54 2.59 6.21
N SER A 335 11.60 3.75 5.57
CA SER A 335 11.63 5.03 6.27
C SER A 335 10.34 5.30 7.03
N TYR A 336 10.42 6.06 8.12
CA TYR A 336 9.30 6.42 8.98
C TYR A 336 8.49 5.21 9.45
N ASN A 337 9.20 4.20 9.96
CA ASN A 337 8.66 3.00 10.60
C ASN A 337 9.09 2.96 12.08
N LYS A 338 8.96 1.80 12.72
CA LYS A 338 9.25 1.58 14.15
C LYS A 338 10.42 0.61 14.35
N VAL A 339 11.34 0.52 13.40
CA VAL A 339 12.47 -0.43 13.48
C VAL A 339 13.46 -0.01 14.56
N VAL A 340 13.75 -0.92 15.49
CA VAL A 340 14.66 -0.68 16.64
C VAL A 340 16.00 -1.39 16.45
N THR A 341 16.02 -2.55 15.78
CA THR A 341 17.23 -3.38 15.62
C THR A 341 17.33 -3.93 14.19
N LEU A 342 18.57 -4.12 13.74
CA LEU A 342 18.94 -4.69 12.44
C LEU A 342 19.67 -6.03 12.58
N GLU A 343 19.60 -6.65 13.76
CA GLU A 343 20.27 -7.92 14.02
C GLU A 343 19.82 -8.99 13.02
N GLY A 344 20.80 -9.64 12.39
CA GLY A 344 20.55 -10.66 11.37
C GLY A 344 19.98 -10.13 10.03
N ILE A 345 19.89 -8.82 9.80
CA ILE A 345 19.32 -8.30 8.54
C ILE A 345 20.07 -8.79 7.30
N HIS A 346 21.39 -9.01 7.41
CA HIS A 346 22.23 -9.57 6.34
C HIS A 346 21.91 -11.02 5.96
N THR A 347 21.15 -11.76 6.77
CA THR A 347 20.68 -13.10 6.39
C THR A 347 19.34 -13.05 5.66
N LYS A 348 18.66 -11.89 5.70
CA LYS A 348 17.35 -11.66 5.11
C LYS A 348 17.45 -10.85 3.81
N LEU A 349 18.36 -9.89 3.76
CA LEU A 349 18.62 -9.07 2.59
C LEU A 349 19.79 -9.65 1.79
N GLY A 350 19.55 -9.93 0.51
CA GLY A 350 20.57 -10.37 -0.44
C GLY A 350 21.35 -9.19 -1.05
N ASN A 351 21.10 -8.93 -2.34
CA ASN A 351 21.87 -7.96 -3.16
C ASN A 351 21.33 -6.52 -3.10
N ILE A 352 20.95 -6.06 -1.91
CA ILE A 352 20.42 -4.70 -1.74
C ILE A 352 21.49 -3.66 -2.05
N LYS A 353 21.14 -2.70 -2.90
CA LYS A 353 21.99 -1.56 -3.27
C LYS A 353 21.54 -0.28 -2.61
N THR A 354 20.24 -0.11 -2.39
CA THR A 354 19.69 1.08 -1.73
C THR A 354 18.79 0.66 -0.58
N LEU A 355 19.11 1.14 0.61
CA LEU A 355 18.35 0.89 1.83
C LEU A 355 18.03 2.22 2.50
N ASN A 356 16.75 2.55 2.61
CA ASN A 356 16.29 3.72 3.34
C ASN A 356 15.69 3.28 4.69
N LEU A 357 16.31 3.73 5.78
CA LEU A 357 15.90 3.48 7.16
C LEU A 357 15.70 4.81 7.91
N ALA A 358 15.51 5.92 7.20
CA ALA A 358 15.29 7.22 7.80
C ALA A 358 14.09 7.23 8.75
N GLY A 359 14.11 8.00 9.84
CA GLY A 359 12.93 8.19 10.69
C GLY A 359 12.51 6.92 11.46
N ASN A 360 13.45 6.04 11.80
CA ASN A 360 13.23 4.87 12.64
C ASN A 360 13.75 5.10 14.08
N LEU A 361 13.86 4.03 14.87
CA LEU A 361 14.27 4.07 16.28
C LEU A 361 15.63 3.40 16.51
N LEU A 362 16.50 3.40 15.48
CA LEU A 362 17.78 2.69 15.54
C LEU A 362 18.77 3.39 16.47
N GLU A 363 19.28 2.64 17.45
CA GLU A 363 20.39 3.08 18.32
C GLU A 363 21.73 2.44 17.91
N ARG A 364 21.67 1.26 17.28
CA ARG A 364 22.83 0.44 16.92
C ARG A 364 22.75 0.00 15.47
N LEU A 365 23.92 -0.13 14.83
CA LEU A 365 24.06 -0.48 13.40
C LEU A 365 24.61 -1.89 13.19
N CYS A 366 24.64 -2.70 14.24
CA CYS A 366 25.03 -4.10 14.16
C CYS A 366 24.12 -4.86 13.17
N GLY A 367 24.73 -5.61 12.26
CA GLY A 367 24.02 -6.38 11.23
C GLY A 367 24.15 -5.81 9.81
N LEU A 368 24.45 -4.50 9.67
CA LEU A 368 24.69 -3.87 8.36
C LEU A 368 26.05 -4.23 7.76
N ASN A 369 27.02 -4.65 8.59
CA ASN A 369 28.42 -4.89 8.24
C ASN A 369 28.70 -5.98 7.20
N LYS A 370 27.66 -6.69 6.74
CA LYS A 370 27.76 -7.74 5.72
C LYS A 370 26.92 -7.46 4.47
N LEU A 371 26.30 -6.28 4.36
CA LEU A 371 25.57 -5.86 3.17
C LEU A 371 26.54 -5.34 2.10
N TYR A 372 27.39 -6.22 1.56
CA TYR A 372 28.53 -5.83 0.74
C TYR A 372 28.16 -5.11 -0.57
N SER A 373 26.94 -5.34 -1.07
CA SER A 373 26.40 -4.72 -2.28
C SER A 373 25.77 -3.34 -2.05
N LEU A 374 25.69 -2.88 -0.79
CA LEU A 374 25.00 -1.64 -0.43
C LEU A 374 25.80 -0.43 -0.92
N VAL A 375 25.13 0.46 -1.65
CA VAL A 375 25.70 1.68 -2.26
C VAL A 375 25.15 2.93 -1.58
N ASN A 376 23.83 2.96 -1.35
CA ASN A 376 23.12 4.09 -0.76
C ASN A 376 22.43 3.66 0.53
N LEU A 377 22.70 4.38 1.62
CA LEU A 377 22.13 4.13 2.93
C LEU A 377 21.66 5.43 3.57
N ASP A 378 20.37 5.53 3.86
CA ASP A 378 19.82 6.63 4.65
C ASP A 378 19.46 6.13 6.06
N LEU A 379 20.12 6.71 7.06
CA LEU A 379 19.92 6.47 8.49
C LEU A 379 19.53 7.77 9.21
N SER A 380 19.12 8.81 8.48
CA SER A 380 18.73 10.09 9.05
C SER A 380 17.57 9.96 10.04
N ASN A 381 17.46 10.89 10.98
CA ASN A 381 16.33 10.91 11.94
C ASN A 381 16.18 9.59 12.74
N ASN A 382 17.29 9.01 13.18
CA ASN A 382 17.31 7.84 14.08
C ASN A 382 17.84 8.25 15.47
N LYS A 383 18.18 7.27 16.32
CA LYS A 383 18.67 7.47 17.69
C LYS A 383 20.14 7.07 17.87
N ILE A 384 20.94 7.16 16.80
CA ILE A 384 22.34 6.72 16.84
C ILE A 384 23.17 7.77 17.60
N GLU A 385 23.70 7.41 18.75
CA GLU A 385 24.50 8.32 19.59
C GLU A 385 26.00 8.07 19.47
N GLN A 386 26.41 6.81 19.36
CA GLN A 386 27.80 6.41 19.47
C GLN A 386 28.49 6.37 18.10
N ILE A 387 29.55 7.17 17.94
CA ILE A 387 30.37 7.21 16.71
C ILE A 387 30.97 5.83 16.34
N ASN A 388 31.16 4.96 17.34
CA ASN A 388 31.70 3.61 17.14
C ASN A 388 30.76 2.72 16.31
N GLU A 389 29.45 3.00 16.27
CA GLU A 389 28.49 2.26 15.46
C GLU A 389 28.76 2.40 13.96
N ILE A 390 29.40 3.49 13.52
CA ILE A 390 29.77 3.72 12.13
C ILE A 390 30.82 2.71 11.63
N ARG A 391 31.57 2.05 12.54
CA ARG A 391 32.49 0.96 12.16
C ARG A 391 31.78 -0.21 11.49
N ASN A 392 30.48 -0.40 11.75
CA ASN A 392 29.67 -1.39 11.06
C ASN A 392 29.46 -1.04 9.58
N LEU A 393 29.68 0.21 9.17
CA LEU A 393 29.55 0.68 7.79
C LEU A 393 30.91 0.78 7.08
N GLY A 394 31.97 1.11 7.82
CA GLY A 394 33.31 1.36 7.25
C GLY A 394 33.89 0.21 6.43
N GLY A 395 33.49 -1.03 6.72
CA GLY A 395 33.92 -2.23 5.99
C GLY A 395 33.11 -2.56 4.72
N LEU A 396 32.08 -1.78 4.37
CA LEU A 396 31.21 -2.09 3.23
C LEU A 396 31.78 -1.55 1.91
N PRO A 397 32.31 -2.41 1.01
CA PRO A 397 33.19 -2.00 -0.08
C PRO A 397 32.52 -1.16 -1.16
N CYS A 398 31.20 -1.27 -1.33
CA CYS A 398 30.45 -0.55 -2.34
C CYS A 398 29.73 0.69 -1.80
N LEU A 399 29.81 0.97 -0.49
CA LEU A 399 29.03 2.04 0.12
C LEU A 399 29.61 3.40 -0.28
N GLU A 400 28.80 4.19 -0.98
CA GLU A 400 29.17 5.50 -1.54
C GLU A 400 28.39 6.63 -0.89
N LYS A 401 27.11 6.43 -0.54
CA LYS A 401 26.27 7.49 0.04
C LYS A 401 25.73 7.07 1.38
N VAL A 402 25.99 7.89 2.40
CA VAL A 402 25.51 7.68 3.77
C VAL A 402 24.89 8.97 4.28
N VAL A 403 23.63 8.90 4.73
CA VAL A 403 22.96 10.02 5.39
C VAL A 403 22.73 9.66 6.86
N LEU A 404 23.19 10.51 7.76
CA LEU A 404 23.19 10.33 9.22
C LEU A 404 22.69 11.58 9.96
N CYS A 405 22.32 12.63 9.24
CA CYS A 405 21.75 13.86 9.81
C CYS A 405 20.57 13.59 10.74
N ASN A 406 20.35 14.48 11.72
CA ASN A 406 19.30 14.37 12.73
C ASN A 406 19.40 13.10 13.60
N ASN A 407 20.61 12.60 13.84
CA ASN A 407 20.91 11.64 14.91
C ASN A 407 21.66 12.34 16.06
N PRO A 408 21.60 11.85 17.31
CA PRO A 408 22.37 12.42 18.42
C PRO A 408 23.88 12.56 18.14
N LEU A 409 24.49 11.65 17.38
CA LEU A 409 25.91 11.74 17.02
C LEU A 409 26.27 12.97 16.15
N SER A 410 25.29 13.55 15.45
CA SER A 410 25.51 14.70 14.55
C SER A 410 25.84 16.01 15.29
N ILE A 411 25.58 16.07 16.60
CA ILE A 411 25.87 17.23 17.47
C ILE A 411 27.36 17.28 17.85
N ILE A 412 28.08 16.17 17.69
CA ILE A 412 29.49 16.06 18.08
C ILE A 412 30.34 17.07 17.27
N PRO A 413 31.24 17.85 17.93
CA PRO A 413 32.18 18.70 17.20
C PRO A 413 33.03 17.87 16.23
N ASP A 414 33.25 18.39 15.02
CA ASP A 414 33.96 17.69 13.94
C ASP A 414 33.30 16.35 13.57
N TYR A 415 31.99 16.25 13.72
CA TYR A 415 31.20 15.03 13.45
C TYR A 415 31.55 14.40 12.09
N ARG A 416 31.59 15.20 11.01
CA ARG A 416 31.86 14.71 9.66
C ARG A 416 33.22 14.04 9.54
N THR A 417 34.30 14.69 9.99
CA THR A 417 35.66 14.12 9.92
C THR A 417 35.80 12.89 10.82
N LYS A 418 35.14 12.86 11.98
CA LYS A 418 35.11 11.68 12.87
C LYS A 418 34.37 10.49 12.27
N VAL A 419 33.26 10.72 11.56
CA VAL A 419 32.52 9.69 10.82
C VAL A 419 33.36 9.18 9.66
N LEU A 420 33.88 10.07 8.81
CA LEU A 420 34.71 9.74 7.66
C LEU A 420 35.96 8.95 8.08
N ALA A 421 36.55 9.25 9.24
CA ALA A 421 37.68 8.49 9.78
C ALA A 421 37.36 7.01 10.04
N GLN A 422 36.10 6.64 10.28
CA GLN A 422 35.69 5.23 10.42
C GLN A 422 35.69 4.48 9.08
N PHE A 423 35.68 5.18 7.94
CA PHE A 423 35.80 4.59 6.61
C PHE A 423 37.26 4.36 6.17
N GLY A 424 38.23 4.79 6.97
CA GLY A 424 39.63 4.50 6.73
C GLY A 424 40.14 5.08 5.41
N ASP A 425 40.72 4.23 4.55
CA ASP A 425 41.27 4.67 3.25
C ASP A 425 40.17 5.04 2.24
N ARG A 426 38.95 4.59 2.47
CA ARG A 426 37.79 4.83 1.59
C ARG A 426 37.04 6.11 1.90
N ALA A 427 37.54 6.95 2.82
CA ALA A 427 36.88 8.20 3.20
C ALA A 427 36.61 9.13 2.00
N SER A 428 37.46 9.10 0.97
CA SER A 428 37.30 9.87 -0.27
C SER A 428 36.18 9.37 -1.18
N GLU A 429 35.78 8.11 -1.05
CA GLU A 429 34.72 7.47 -1.85
C GLU A 429 33.32 7.77 -1.28
N VAL A 430 33.25 8.21 -0.03
CA VAL A 430 31.98 8.37 0.71
C VAL A 430 31.47 9.80 0.63
N CYS A 431 30.22 9.95 0.20
CA CYS A 431 29.41 11.16 0.30
C CYS A 431 28.56 11.09 1.58
N LEU A 432 28.89 11.92 2.55
CA LEU A 432 28.22 11.99 3.85
C LEU A 432 27.19 13.12 3.85
N ASP A 433 25.95 12.84 4.25
CA ASP A 433 24.86 13.82 4.40
C ASP A 433 24.61 14.64 3.13
N ASN A 434 24.67 13.98 1.97
CA ASN A 434 24.54 14.58 0.63
C ASN A 434 25.60 15.63 0.29
N ILE A 435 26.72 15.65 1.02
CA ILE A 435 27.84 16.56 0.79
C ILE A 435 29.09 15.73 0.46
N ILE A 436 29.68 16.01 -0.72
CA ILE A 436 30.92 15.40 -1.17
C ILE A 436 32.04 15.73 -0.17
N THR A 437 32.84 14.72 0.16
CA THR A 437 33.97 14.87 1.08
C THR A 437 35.01 15.83 0.51
N THR A 438 35.39 16.82 1.31
CA THR A 438 36.34 17.87 0.92
C THR A 438 37.78 17.48 1.24
N GLU A 439 38.75 18.05 0.53
CA GLU A 439 40.19 17.81 0.77
C GLU A 439 40.61 18.11 2.22
N LYS A 440 40.10 19.20 2.81
CA LYS A 440 40.33 19.55 4.22
C LYS A 440 39.85 18.48 5.20
N GLU A 441 38.73 17.84 4.89
CA GLU A 441 38.20 16.74 5.70
C GLU A 441 39.09 15.50 5.57
N LEU A 442 39.58 15.21 4.36
CA LEU A 442 40.51 14.10 4.12
C LEU A 442 41.84 14.27 4.85
N ASP A 443 42.44 15.47 4.79
CA ASP A 443 43.67 15.79 5.54
C ASP A 443 43.47 15.54 7.04
N THR A 444 42.32 15.98 7.57
CA THR A 444 41.97 15.77 8.98
C THR A 444 41.79 14.28 9.30
N VAL A 445 41.16 13.52 8.39
CA VAL A 445 40.98 12.07 8.52
C VAL A 445 42.33 11.34 8.54
N GLU A 446 43.28 11.72 7.69
CA GLU A 446 44.64 11.13 7.68
C GLU A 446 45.36 11.36 9.01
N VAL A 447 45.28 12.57 9.56
CA VAL A 447 45.84 12.90 10.88
C VAL A 447 45.20 12.04 11.97
N LEU A 448 43.86 11.92 11.98
CA LEU A 448 43.14 11.10 12.94
C LEU A 448 43.53 9.61 12.85
N LYS A 449 43.70 9.10 11.63
CA LYS A 449 44.17 7.71 11.38
C LYS A 449 45.59 7.50 11.88
N ALA A 450 46.50 8.44 11.64
CA ALA A 450 47.88 8.37 12.13
C ALA A 450 47.92 8.38 13.68
N ILE A 451 47.11 9.22 14.32
CA ILE A 451 46.96 9.27 15.78
C ILE A 451 46.42 7.93 16.30
N GLN A 452 45.40 7.36 15.67
CA GLN A 452 44.84 6.07 16.09
C GLN A 452 45.86 4.94 15.95
N LYS A 453 46.60 4.87 14.83
CA LYS A 453 47.68 3.90 14.60
C LYS A 453 48.78 4.02 15.66
N ALA A 454 49.18 5.24 16.01
CA ALA A 454 50.17 5.48 17.07
C ALA A 454 49.66 5.01 18.45
N LYS A 455 48.37 5.25 18.76
CA LYS A 455 47.74 4.75 20.00
C LYS A 455 47.71 3.22 20.04
N ASP A 456 47.35 2.57 18.95
CA ASP A 456 47.28 1.11 18.87
C ASP A 456 48.68 0.47 19.02
N VAL A 457 49.71 1.07 18.43
CA VAL A 457 51.11 0.64 18.61
C VAL A 457 51.53 0.78 20.07
N LYS A 458 51.26 1.93 20.70
CA LYS A 458 51.57 2.16 22.12
C LYS A 458 50.85 1.18 23.04
N TYR A 459 49.58 0.85 22.75
CA TYR A 459 48.82 -0.13 23.50
C TYR A 459 49.40 -1.54 23.36
N ARG A 460 49.80 -1.94 22.15
CA ARG A 460 50.47 -3.23 21.90
C ARG A 460 51.80 -3.33 22.65
N MET A 461 52.62 -2.28 22.62
CA MET A 461 53.91 -2.22 23.34
C MET A 461 53.71 -2.37 24.85
N ASN A 462 52.75 -1.64 25.43
CA ASN A 462 52.44 -1.74 26.86
C ASN A 462 51.88 -3.12 27.27
N ASN A 463 51.16 -3.82 26.39
CA ASN A 463 50.67 -5.17 26.66
C ASN A 463 51.76 -6.24 26.48
N SER A 464 52.68 -6.07 25.52
CA SER A 464 53.86 -6.93 25.41
C SER A 464 54.79 -6.78 26.61
N ASP A 465 54.98 -5.57 27.12
CA ASP A 465 55.78 -5.34 28.33
C ASP A 465 55.16 -6.02 29.55
N LYS A 466 53.83 -5.97 29.71
CA LYS A 466 53.13 -6.72 30.79
C LYS A 466 53.28 -8.23 30.67
N LYS A 467 53.24 -8.78 29.44
CA LYS A 467 53.41 -10.22 29.20
C LYS A 467 54.85 -10.68 29.50
N ILE A 468 55.83 -9.85 29.16
CA ILE A 468 57.24 -10.06 29.54
C ILE A 468 57.43 -9.94 31.06
N THR A 469 56.64 -9.10 31.75
CA THR A 469 56.69 -8.97 33.22
C THR A 469 56.06 -10.16 33.97
N GLU A 470 55.10 -10.88 33.36
CA GLU A 470 54.55 -12.12 33.92
C GLU A 470 55.45 -13.34 33.65
N ASP A 471 56.02 -13.48 32.45
CA ASP A 471 56.96 -14.57 32.14
C ASP A 471 58.28 -14.43 32.92
N SER A 472 58.73 -13.19 33.20
CA SER A 472 59.89 -12.92 34.06
C SER A 472 59.62 -13.11 35.57
N LYS A 473 58.35 -13.10 36.01
CA LYS A 473 57.98 -13.52 37.38
C LYS A 473 57.93 -15.03 37.55
N LEU A 474 57.58 -15.78 36.51
CA LEU A 474 57.60 -17.25 36.51
C LEU A 474 59.02 -17.83 36.40
N SER A 475 59.98 -17.10 35.80
CA SER A 475 61.38 -17.53 35.73
C SER A 475 62.23 -17.19 36.97
N ALA A 476 61.70 -16.45 37.95
CA ALA A 476 62.41 -16.06 39.16
C ALA A 476 62.16 -16.98 40.37
N ALA A 477 61.29 -17.99 40.23
CA ALA A 477 60.92 -18.92 41.32
C ALA A 477 61.59 -20.31 41.24
N SER A 478 62.49 -20.56 40.28
CA SER A 478 63.15 -21.87 40.11
C SER A 478 64.62 -21.84 40.48
N SER A 479 64.92 -21.76 41.77
CA SER A 479 66.22 -22.20 42.30
C SER A 479 66.08 -22.69 43.74
N LYS A 480 65.69 -23.97 43.88
CA LYS A 480 66.06 -24.86 45.00
C LYS A 480 65.66 -26.32 44.71
N SER A 481 66.71 -27.13 44.47
CA SER A 481 66.93 -28.53 44.87
C SER A 481 65.96 -29.68 44.53
N ASN A 482 66.50 -30.58 43.69
CA ASN A 482 66.72 -32.03 43.87
C ASN A 482 65.60 -33.10 43.74
N CYS A 483 65.89 -34.06 42.82
CA CYS A 483 65.78 -35.54 42.84
C CYS A 483 64.54 -36.19 43.47
N SER A 484 63.92 -37.24 42.93
CA SER A 484 64.30 -38.23 41.90
C SER A 484 63.11 -39.20 41.66
N SER A 485 62.89 -39.61 40.39
CA SER A 485 62.53 -40.96 39.87
C SER A 485 61.71 -41.92 40.76
N LEU A 486 60.56 -42.51 40.40
CA LEU A 486 60.15 -43.43 39.30
C LEU A 486 58.64 -43.72 39.58
N THR A 487 57.73 -44.01 38.65
CA THR A 487 57.60 -45.27 37.90
C THR A 487 56.54 -45.14 36.79
N VAL A 488 56.63 -46.11 35.86
CA VAL A 488 56.04 -46.23 34.53
C VAL A 488 54.75 -47.08 34.58
N HIS A 489 53.73 -46.79 33.75
CA HIS A 489 53.24 -47.69 32.67
C HIS A 489 51.88 -47.32 32.08
N SER A 490 51.88 -47.37 30.75
CA SER A 490 50.80 -47.27 29.76
C SER A 490 49.99 -48.55 29.60
N SER A 491 48.70 -48.46 29.26
CA SER A 491 48.04 -49.27 28.22
C SER A 491 46.53 -48.97 28.08
N SER A 492 46.08 -48.83 26.84
CA SER A 492 44.70 -49.11 26.36
C SER A 492 44.70 -50.53 25.71
N PRO A 493 43.65 -51.04 25.03
CA PRO A 493 42.24 -50.65 24.87
C PRO A 493 41.24 -51.85 25.00
N SER A 494 39.91 -51.63 24.91
CA SER A 494 38.93 -52.40 24.08
C SER A 494 37.43 -52.23 24.47
N LEU A 495 36.60 -52.09 23.42
CA LEU A 495 35.12 -52.24 23.32
C LEU A 495 34.70 -53.75 23.46
N PRO A 496 33.41 -54.19 23.58
CA PRO A 496 32.23 -53.73 22.80
C PRO A 496 30.77 -53.90 23.36
N HIS A 497 29.82 -53.19 22.68
CA HIS A 497 28.44 -53.55 22.25
C HIS A 497 27.28 -54.01 23.20
N PRO A 498 26.00 -53.93 22.74
CA PRO A 498 24.83 -53.50 23.53
C PRO A 498 23.80 -54.62 23.77
N VAL A 499 22.76 -54.33 24.59
CA VAL A 499 21.61 -55.22 24.82
C VAL A 499 20.30 -54.48 24.54
N SER A 500 19.42 -55.18 23.83
CA SER A 500 18.07 -54.81 23.41
C SER A 500 16.99 -55.24 24.42
N SER A 501 15.84 -54.56 24.30
CA SER A 501 14.45 -55.08 24.36
C SER A 501 13.90 -55.74 25.64
N SER A 502 12.79 -55.18 26.13
CA SER A 502 11.58 -55.97 26.40
C SER A 502 10.31 -55.10 26.36
N GLN A 503 9.29 -55.64 25.67
CA GLN A 503 7.92 -55.18 25.57
C GLN A 503 7.13 -55.47 26.85
N GLY A 504 6.02 -54.74 27.06
CA GLY A 504 4.93 -55.11 27.96
C GLY A 504 3.62 -54.45 27.51
N ASN A 505 2.66 -55.29 27.08
CA ASN A 505 1.31 -54.96 26.64
C ASN A 505 0.31 -54.83 27.82
N HIS A 506 -0.89 -54.32 27.49
CA HIS A 506 -2.18 -54.28 28.21
C HIS A 506 -2.36 -53.09 29.16
N GLU A 507 -3.45 -52.30 29.11
CA GLU A 507 -4.83 -52.47 28.62
C GLU A 507 -5.28 -51.40 27.61
#